data_AF-A0A146KI03-F1
#
_entry.id   AF-A0A146KI03-F1
#
_cell.length_a   1.000
_cell.length_b   1.000
_cell.length_c   1.000
_cell.angle_alpha   90.00
_cell.angle_beta   90.00
_cell.angle_gamma   90.00
#
_symmetry.space_group_name_H-M   'P 1'
#
loop_
_entity.id
_entity.type
_entity.pdbx_description
1 polymer ?
#
loop_
_entity_poly.entity_id
_entity_poly.type
_entity_poly.pdbx_seq_one_letter_code
_entity_poly.pdbx_strand_id
1 'polypeptide(L)'
;KISDLFNNLLGKKKVRILMVGLDAAGKTTILYKLMLGEVVTAIPTIGFNVEVVEYKNIKFEVWDVGGQDTIRPLWVHYYQNTDAIIFVVDSHDQDADRVQDAKNEICTLMNQEELKNASLLVLANKQDLPKAMNLHDLNKKLDLDSYRDRNWHTQACCAKTGEGLYQGLDWLSQQLKRKGNK
;
A
#
# COMPACT_ATOMS: atom_id res chain seq x y z
N LYS A 1 -31.35 -13.07 -11.81
CA LYS A 1 -30.25 -12.53 -10.97
C LYS A 1 -29.57 -13.69 -10.26
N ILE A 2 -28.67 -14.38 -10.98
CA ILE A 2 -27.91 -15.56 -10.50
C ILE A 2 -26.54 -15.12 -9.93
N SER A 3 -26.22 -13.83 -10.05
CA SER A 3 -24.97 -13.19 -9.61
C SER A 3 -24.72 -13.24 -8.10
N ASP A 4 -25.79 -13.27 -7.29
CA ASP A 4 -25.64 -13.15 -5.83
C ASP A 4 -25.43 -14.50 -5.15
N LEU A 5 -25.79 -15.61 -5.81
CA LEU A 5 -25.61 -16.98 -5.29
C LEU A 5 -24.17 -17.50 -5.45
N PHE A 6 -23.41 -17.01 -6.44
CA PHE A 6 -22.01 -17.42 -6.63
C PHE A 6 -21.01 -16.65 -5.75
N ASN A 7 -21.42 -15.54 -5.12
CA ASN A 7 -20.56 -14.81 -4.18
C ASN A 7 -20.36 -15.55 -2.84
N ASN A 8 -21.16 -16.60 -2.55
CA ASN A 8 -21.15 -17.31 -1.27
C ASN A 8 -20.61 -18.76 -1.32
N LEU A 9 -20.16 -19.26 -2.49
CA LEU A 9 -19.71 -20.66 -2.65
C LEU A 9 -18.18 -20.85 -2.75
N LEU A 10 -17.42 -19.76 -2.79
CA LEU A 10 -15.96 -19.77 -2.61
C LEU A 10 -15.67 -19.12 -1.26
N GLY A 11 -15.21 -19.89 -0.28
CA GLY A 11 -14.89 -19.39 1.05
C GLY A 11 -14.02 -18.12 0.99
N LYS A 12 -14.23 -17.19 1.94
CA LYS A 12 -13.45 -15.94 2.05
C LYS A 12 -11.95 -16.28 2.13
N LYS A 13 -11.22 -16.16 1.01
CA LYS A 13 -9.76 -16.31 1.01
C LYS A 13 -9.18 -15.19 1.87
N LYS A 14 -8.63 -15.53 3.03
CA LYS A 14 -7.89 -14.58 3.86
C LYS A 14 -6.67 -14.14 3.06
N VAL A 15 -6.63 -12.87 2.72
CA VAL A 15 -5.49 -12.20 2.10
C VAL A 15 -4.84 -11.34 3.17
N ARG A 16 -3.51 -11.37 3.27
CA ARG A 16 -2.72 -10.48 4.12
C ARG A 16 -2.08 -9.38 3.27
N ILE A 17 -2.35 -8.13 3.60
CA ILE A 17 -1.74 -6.97 2.94
C ILE A 17 -0.93 -6.18 3.95
N LEU A 18 0.32 -5.86 3.59
CA LEU A 18 1.24 -5.02 4.36
C LEU A 18 1.22 -3.59 3.78
N MET A 19 0.69 -2.60 4.52
CA MET A 19 0.80 -1.19 4.12
C MET A 19 1.97 -0.50 4.85
N VAL A 20 2.94 0.01 4.07
CA VAL A 20 4.19 0.65 4.54
C VAL A 20 4.53 1.88 3.69
N GLY A 21 5.59 2.59 4.04
CA GLY A 21 6.01 3.84 3.38
C GLY A 21 6.65 4.81 4.37
N LEU A 22 7.21 5.92 3.87
CA LEU A 22 7.88 6.91 4.71
C LEU A 22 6.91 7.64 5.67
N ASP A 23 7.46 8.36 6.64
CA ASP A 23 6.69 9.22 7.54
C ASP A 23 6.00 10.31 6.72
N ALA A 24 4.89 10.82 7.25
CA ALA A 24 4.05 11.83 6.58
C ALA A 24 3.47 11.44 5.20
N ALA A 25 3.74 10.23 4.66
CA ALA A 25 3.20 9.78 3.37
C ALA A 25 1.67 9.66 3.33
N GLY A 26 1.01 9.56 4.49
CA GLY A 26 -0.46 9.52 4.62
C GLY A 26 -1.07 8.13 4.80
N LYS A 27 -0.28 7.14 5.22
CA LYS A 27 -0.73 5.76 5.51
C LYS A 27 -1.95 5.71 6.43
N THR A 28 -1.88 6.37 7.59
CA THR A 28 -2.97 6.43 8.58
C THR A 28 -4.21 7.16 8.06
N THR A 29 -4.03 8.17 7.20
CA THR A 29 -5.17 8.84 6.55
C THR A 29 -5.85 7.92 5.55
N ILE A 30 -5.09 7.20 4.72
CA ILE A 30 -5.61 6.21 3.78
C ILE A 30 -6.37 5.12 4.55
N LEU A 31 -5.76 4.64 5.63
CA LEU A 31 -6.33 3.65 6.53
C LEU A 31 -7.71 4.06 7.02
N TYR A 32 -7.82 5.21 7.69
CA TYR A 32 -9.10 5.68 8.21
C TYR A 32 -10.12 5.96 7.11
N LYS A 33 -9.66 6.48 5.97
CA LYS A 33 -10.52 6.70 4.81
C LYS A 33 -11.14 5.39 4.30
N LEU A 34 -10.37 4.31 4.29
CA LEU A 34 -10.83 2.98 3.89
C LEU A 34 -11.70 2.29 4.96
N MET A 35 -11.40 2.51 6.24
CA MET A 35 -12.14 1.92 7.36
C MET A 35 -13.52 2.54 7.59
N LEU A 36 -13.57 3.87 7.61
CA LEU A 36 -14.69 4.61 8.19
C LEU A 36 -15.53 5.32 7.13
N GLY A 37 -15.07 5.40 5.89
CA GLY A 37 -15.68 6.22 4.83
C GLY A 37 -15.54 7.73 5.07
N GLU A 38 -15.04 8.15 6.23
CA GLU A 38 -14.87 9.53 6.66
C GLU A 38 -13.41 9.85 7.03
N VAL A 39 -13.02 11.12 6.91
CA VAL A 39 -11.68 11.59 7.27
C VAL A 39 -11.67 11.87 8.77
N VAL A 40 -11.18 10.93 9.57
CA VAL A 40 -10.82 11.21 10.96
C VAL A 40 -9.40 11.77 10.97
N THR A 41 -9.22 12.97 11.54
CA THR A 41 -7.89 13.52 11.83
C THR A 41 -7.14 12.55 12.72
N ALA A 42 -6.12 11.89 12.15
CA ALA A 42 -5.28 10.97 12.90
C ALA A 42 -4.54 11.72 14.02
N ILE A 43 -4.67 11.26 15.25
CA ILE A 43 -3.80 11.65 16.35
C ILE A 43 -2.47 10.92 16.14
N PRO A 44 -1.31 11.61 16.11
CA PRO A 44 -0.02 10.94 15.95
C PRO A 44 0.18 9.89 17.04
N THR A 45 0.33 8.64 16.66
CA THR A 45 0.53 7.55 17.61
C THR A 45 1.93 7.64 18.21
N ILE A 46 2.02 7.70 19.55
CA ILE A 46 3.29 7.51 20.26
C ILE A 46 3.48 5.99 20.40
N GLY A 47 4.22 5.38 19.47
CA GLY A 47 4.54 3.95 19.49
C GLY A 47 4.02 3.16 18.29
N PHE A 48 3.98 1.84 18.47
CA PHE A 48 3.73 0.83 17.45
C PHE A 48 2.24 0.47 17.39
N ASN A 49 1.53 0.76 16.29
CA ASN A 49 0.10 0.42 16.15
C ASN A 49 -0.18 -0.39 14.87
N VAL A 50 -0.94 -1.46 15.05
CA VAL A 50 -1.36 -2.40 14.01
C VAL A 50 -2.85 -2.33 13.93
N GLU A 51 -3.35 -1.83 12.81
CA GLU A 51 -4.78 -1.77 12.60
C GLU A 51 -5.17 -2.72 11.48
N VAL A 52 -6.16 -3.55 11.79
CA VAL A 52 -6.74 -4.49 10.85
C VAL A 52 -7.98 -3.87 10.23
N VAL A 53 -8.00 -3.72 8.91
CA VAL A 53 -9.22 -3.35 8.16
C VAL A 53 -9.74 -4.53 7.39
N GLU A 54 -11.06 -4.68 7.29
CA GLU A 54 -11.65 -5.54 6.30
C GLU A 54 -12.31 -4.69 5.20
N TYR A 55 -11.87 -4.84 3.95
CA TYR A 55 -12.59 -4.30 2.78
C TYR A 55 -12.91 -5.42 1.80
N LYS A 56 -14.19 -5.57 1.45
CA LYS A 56 -14.74 -6.73 0.73
C LYS A 56 -14.36 -8.04 1.45
N ASN A 57 -13.53 -8.85 0.81
CA ASN A 57 -13.01 -10.13 1.29
C ASN A 57 -11.49 -10.08 1.55
N ILE A 58 -10.96 -8.88 1.82
CA ILE A 58 -9.54 -8.60 1.99
C ILE A 58 -9.30 -8.04 3.39
N LYS A 59 -8.35 -8.63 4.12
CA LYS A 59 -7.91 -8.17 5.44
C LYS A 59 -6.61 -7.37 5.28
N PHE A 60 -6.69 -6.08 5.52
CA PHE A 60 -5.55 -5.16 5.51
C PHE A 60 -4.92 -5.21 6.88
N GLU A 61 -3.61 -5.41 6.95
CA GLU A 61 -2.83 -5.16 8.15
C GLU A 61 -2.05 -3.88 7.88
N VAL A 62 -2.55 -2.78 8.42
CA VAL A 62 -1.92 -1.48 8.25
C VAL A 62 -1.08 -1.20 9.48
N TRP A 63 0.19 -0.94 9.19
CA TRP A 63 1.21 -0.68 10.17
C TRP A 63 1.34 0.83 10.21
N ASP A 64 0.73 1.45 11.22
CA ASP A 64 1.11 2.81 11.62
C ASP A 64 2.43 2.71 12.40
N VAL A 65 3.46 2.36 11.65
CA VAL A 65 4.85 2.42 12.07
C VAL A 65 5.33 3.71 11.44
N GLY A 66 5.61 4.72 12.28
CA GLY A 66 6.19 5.97 11.80
C GLY A 66 7.30 5.67 10.80
N GLY A 67 7.34 6.32 9.65
CA GLY A 67 8.39 6.02 8.67
C GLY A 67 9.73 6.65 9.01
N GLN A 68 9.96 7.00 10.28
CA GLN A 68 11.26 7.41 10.78
C GLN A 68 12.22 6.22 10.74
N ASP A 69 13.46 6.47 10.35
CA ASP A 69 14.49 5.45 10.13
C ASP A 69 14.64 4.47 11.31
N THR A 70 14.42 4.97 12.53
CA THR A 70 14.61 4.23 13.79
C THR A 70 13.68 3.04 13.97
N ILE A 71 12.52 2.99 13.29
CA ILE A 71 11.50 1.96 13.52
C ILE A 71 11.17 1.12 12.27
N ARG A 72 11.73 1.45 11.11
CA ARG A 72 11.64 0.62 9.90
C ARG A 72 12.17 -0.81 10.06
N PRO A 73 13.21 -1.09 10.89
CA PRO A 73 13.66 -2.47 11.11
C PRO A 73 12.59 -3.44 11.62
N LEU A 74 11.51 -2.93 12.23
CA LEU A 74 10.43 -3.76 12.75
C LEU A 74 9.49 -4.31 11.66
N TRP A 75 9.55 -3.80 10.43
CA TRP A 75 8.71 -4.28 9.32
C TRP A 75 8.88 -5.77 9.06
N VAL A 76 10.09 -6.30 9.32
CA VAL A 76 10.45 -7.71 9.10
C VAL A 76 9.53 -8.71 9.80
N HIS A 77 8.95 -8.35 10.95
CA HIS A 77 8.04 -9.22 11.70
C HIS A 77 6.71 -9.48 10.97
N TYR A 78 6.44 -8.76 9.86
CA TYR A 78 5.18 -8.80 9.14
C TYR A 78 5.29 -9.29 7.71
N TYR A 79 6.49 -9.69 7.27
CA TYR A 79 6.70 -10.17 5.92
C TYR A 79 6.09 -11.55 5.67
N GLN A 80 6.14 -12.44 6.65
CA GLN A 80 5.64 -13.80 6.51
C GLN A 80 4.17 -13.83 6.06
N ASN A 81 3.79 -14.70 5.14
CA ASN A 81 2.40 -14.84 4.67
C ASN A 81 1.77 -13.55 4.10
N THR A 82 2.56 -12.54 3.70
CA THR A 82 2.04 -11.32 3.06
C THR A 82 1.80 -11.59 1.57
N ASP A 83 0.56 -11.42 1.11
CA ASP A 83 0.16 -11.65 -0.29
C ASP A 83 0.39 -10.42 -1.19
N ALA A 84 0.37 -9.23 -0.58
CA ALA A 84 0.59 -7.97 -1.25
C ALA A 84 1.11 -6.88 -0.32
N ILE A 85 1.81 -5.92 -0.90
CA ILE A 85 2.36 -4.74 -0.24
C ILE A 85 1.69 -3.52 -0.84
N ILE A 86 1.26 -2.58 0.01
CA ILE A 86 0.89 -1.23 -0.38
C ILE A 86 1.99 -0.29 0.11
N PHE A 87 2.76 0.29 -0.80
CA PHE A 87 3.76 1.29 -0.47
C PHE A 87 3.22 2.69 -0.74
N VAL A 88 3.10 3.52 0.29
CA VAL A 88 2.54 4.87 0.17
C VAL A 88 3.68 5.87 0.03
N VAL A 89 3.60 6.72 -0.99
CA VAL A 89 4.57 7.79 -1.26
C VAL A 89 3.87 9.14 -1.22
N ASP A 90 4.49 10.10 -0.54
CA ASP A 90 4.09 11.51 -0.66
C ASP A 90 4.55 12.04 -2.02
N SER A 91 3.62 12.33 -2.93
CA SER A 91 3.96 12.87 -4.25
C SER A 91 4.31 14.36 -4.20
N HIS A 92 3.93 15.07 -3.15
CA HIS A 92 4.26 16.50 -2.98
C HIS A 92 5.67 16.70 -2.41
N ASP A 93 6.20 15.70 -1.72
CA ASP A 93 7.57 15.71 -1.22
C ASP A 93 8.55 15.45 -2.38
N GLN A 94 9.05 16.54 -2.95
CA GLN A 94 10.01 16.50 -4.06
C GLN A 94 11.47 16.53 -3.59
N ASP A 95 11.72 16.43 -2.28
CA ASP A 95 13.08 16.31 -1.76
C ASP A 95 13.74 15.04 -2.34
N ALA A 96 14.92 15.22 -2.93
CA ALA A 96 15.64 14.14 -3.60
C ALA A 96 16.01 13.04 -2.61
N ASP A 97 16.37 13.40 -1.38
CA ASP A 97 16.76 12.44 -0.33
C ASP A 97 15.56 11.60 0.09
N ARG A 98 14.38 12.22 0.25
CA ARG A 98 13.12 11.52 0.58
C ARG A 98 12.72 10.51 -0.48
N VAL A 99 12.83 10.86 -1.76
CA VAL A 99 12.49 9.92 -2.84
C VAL A 99 13.53 8.79 -2.92
N GLN A 100 14.80 9.09 -2.66
CA GLN A 100 15.86 8.10 -2.59
C GLN A 100 15.65 7.13 -1.42
N ASP A 101 15.23 7.61 -0.26
CA ASP A 101 14.86 6.78 0.88
C ASP A 101 13.69 5.86 0.53
N ALA A 102 12.64 6.38 -0.11
CA ALA A 102 11.52 5.57 -0.57
C ALA A 102 11.98 4.46 -1.55
N LYS A 103 12.89 4.78 -2.48
CA LYS A 103 13.51 3.79 -3.37
C LYS A 103 14.27 2.73 -2.59
N ASN A 104 15.10 3.13 -1.61
CA ASN A 104 15.90 2.21 -0.80
C ASN A 104 15.02 1.25 0.02
N GLU A 105 13.91 1.75 0.57
CA GLU A 105 12.95 0.93 1.32
C GLU A 105 12.20 -0.05 0.42
N ILE A 106 11.74 0.39 -0.77
CA ILE A 106 11.14 -0.52 -1.76
C ILE A 106 12.16 -1.61 -2.15
N CYS A 107 13.40 -1.24 -2.44
CA CYS A 107 14.47 -2.19 -2.77
C CYS A 107 14.67 -3.21 -1.64
N THR A 108 14.73 -2.75 -0.39
CA THR A 108 14.84 -3.60 0.79
C THR A 108 13.69 -4.58 0.89
N LEU A 109 12.45 -4.13 0.70
CA LEU A 109 11.24 -4.97 0.71
C LEU A 109 11.25 -5.99 -0.44
N MET A 110 11.65 -5.59 -1.65
CA MET A 110 11.63 -6.46 -2.81
C MET A 110 12.67 -7.59 -2.72
N ASN A 111 13.76 -7.37 -1.97
CA ASN A 111 14.82 -8.36 -1.74
C ASN A 111 14.53 -9.36 -0.60
N GLN A 112 13.39 -9.26 0.09
CA GLN A 112 13.03 -10.21 1.15
C GLN A 112 12.41 -11.48 0.56
N GLU A 113 12.93 -12.64 0.95
CA GLU A 113 12.46 -13.94 0.43
C GLU A 113 10.99 -14.19 0.83
N GLU A 114 10.60 -13.79 2.03
CA GLU A 114 9.22 -13.88 2.53
C GLU A 114 8.22 -13.07 1.70
N LEU A 115 8.71 -11.99 1.06
CA LEU A 115 7.90 -11.11 0.23
C LEU A 115 8.00 -11.45 -1.25
N LYS A 116 8.84 -12.40 -1.68
CA LYS A 116 9.09 -12.71 -3.11
C LYS A 116 7.84 -12.85 -3.97
N ASN A 117 6.81 -13.47 -3.41
CA ASN A 117 5.55 -13.71 -4.10
C ASN A 117 4.51 -12.60 -3.90
N ALA A 118 4.78 -11.55 -3.11
CA ALA A 118 3.83 -10.49 -2.82
C ALA A 118 3.70 -9.52 -4.00
N SER A 119 2.48 -9.12 -4.36
CA SER A 119 2.28 -8.04 -5.37
C SER A 119 2.55 -6.66 -4.76
N LEU A 120 3.07 -5.71 -5.53
CA LEU A 120 3.36 -4.36 -5.04
C LEU A 120 2.37 -3.33 -5.61
N LEU A 121 1.62 -2.66 -4.76
CA LEU A 121 0.84 -1.46 -5.13
C LEU A 121 1.54 -0.23 -4.56
N VAL A 122 1.95 0.70 -5.41
CA VAL A 122 2.45 2.01 -5.00
C VAL A 122 1.31 3.02 -5.04
N LEU A 123 0.98 3.60 -3.90
CA LEU A 123 0.02 4.71 -3.82
C LEU A 123 0.78 6.03 -3.86
N ALA A 124 0.72 6.70 -5.01
CA ALA A 124 1.24 8.04 -5.20
C ALA A 124 0.24 9.04 -4.60
N ASN A 125 0.38 9.29 -3.30
CA ASN A 125 -0.57 10.05 -2.50
C ASN A 125 -0.31 11.57 -2.57
N LYS A 126 -1.29 12.35 -2.11
CA LYS A 126 -1.28 13.83 -2.10
C LYS A 126 -1.28 14.48 -3.48
N GLN A 127 -1.91 13.83 -4.45
CA GLN A 127 -2.08 14.35 -5.82
C GLN A 127 -3.02 15.57 -5.88
N ASP A 128 -3.71 15.91 -4.78
CA ASP A 128 -4.46 17.16 -4.62
C ASP A 128 -3.57 18.40 -4.49
N LEU A 129 -2.28 18.23 -4.16
CA LEU A 129 -1.38 19.34 -3.90
C LEU A 129 -0.73 19.88 -5.19
N PRO A 130 -0.51 21.20 -5.29
CA PRO A 130 0.19 21.76 -6.44
C PRO A 130 1.61 21.19 -6.53
N LYS A 131 2.08 20.98 -7.76
CA LYS A 131 3.39 20.39 -8.05
C LYS A 131 3.55 18.96 -7.50
N ALA A 132 2.48 18.23 -7.17
CA ALA A 132 2.61 16.80 -6.91
C ALA A 132 3.29 16.10 -8.11
N MET A 133 4.23 15.22 -7.82
CA MET A 133 4.97 14.46 -8.81
C MET A 133 4.02 13.59 -9.62
N ASN A 134 4.12 13.65 -10.95
CA ASN A 134 3.33 12.78 -11.82
C ASN A 134 3.83 11.33 -11.71
N LEU A 135 2.99 10.39 -12.12
CA LEU A 135 3.30 8.96 -12.00
C LEU A 135 4.50 8.51 -12.84
N HIS A 136 4.74 9.14 -13.98
CA HIS A 136 5.86 8.79 -14.85
C HIS A 136 7.20 9.09 -14.16
N ASP A 137 7.35 10.30 -13.63
CA ASP A 137 8.55 10.72 -12.91
C ASP A 137 8.73 9.92 -11.63
N LEU A 138 7.65 9.66 -10.90
CA LEU A 138 7.70 8.86 -9.67
C LEU A 138 8.18 7.43 -9.95
N ASN A 139 7.60 6.75 -10.95
CA ASN A 139 7.99 5.39 -11.31
C ASN A 139 9.47 5.32 -11.72
N LYS A 140 9.95 6.32 -12.46
CA LYS A 140 11.35 6.43 -12.87
C LYS A 140 12.28 6.63 -11.68
N LYS A 141 11.93 7.54 -10.75
CA LYS A 141 12.76 7.80 -9.56
C LYS A 141 12.80 6.60 -8.61
N LEU A 142 11.68 5.88 -8.45
CA LEU A 142 11.60 4.66 -7.64
C LEU A 142 12.16 3.43 -8.35
N ASP A 143 12.50 3.53 -9.64
CA ASP A 143 13.09 2.46 -10.45
C ASP A 143 12.21 1.20 -10.52
N LEU A 144 10.89 1.39 -10.60
CA LEU A 144 9.93 0.29 -10.53
C LEU A 144 10.02 -0.67 -11.71
N ASP A 145 10.45 -0.18 -12.88
CA ASP A 145 10.64 -0.97 -14.10
C ASP A 145 11.75 -2.04 -13.98
N SER A 146 12.61 -1.93 -12.95
CA SER A 146 13.63 -2.93 -12.63
C SER A 146 13.03 -4.23 -12.05
N TYR A 147 11.86 -4.16 -11.40
CA TYR A 147 11.20 -5.30 -10.75
C TYR A 147 10.36 -6.11 -11.75
N ARG A 148 11.03 -6.92 -12.59
CA ARG A 148 10.39 -7.72 -13.67
C ARG A 148 9.86 -9.07 -13.20
N ASP A 149 10.30 -9.54 -12.06
CA ASP A 149 9.92 -10.82 -11.44
C ASP A 149 8.58 -10.75 -10.70
N ARG A 150 7.97 -9.56 -10.62
CA ARG A 150 6.80 -9.29 -9.78
C ARG A 150 5.79 -8.38 -10.45
N ASN A 151 4.52 -8.59 -10.13
CA ASN A 151 3.46 -7.67 -10.53
C ASN A 151 3.46 -6.44 -9.62
N TRP A 152 3.62 -5.26 -10.23
CA TRP A 152 3.48 -3.98 -9.56
C TRP A 152 2.54 -3.03 -10.30
N HIS A 153 2.03 -2.02 -9.60
CA HIS A 153 1.26 -0.93 -10.19
C HIS A 153 1.37 0.33 -9.34
N THR A 154 1.34 1.48 -9.99
CA THR A 154 1.30 2.79 -9.32
C THR A 154 -0.04 3.45 -9.57
N GLN A 155 -0.70 3.86 -8.49
CA GLN A 155 -1.99 4.53 -8.52
C GLN A 155 -1.87 5.93 -7.91
N ALA A 156 -2.22 6.95 -8.70
CA ALA A 156 -2.42 8.31 -8.21
C ALA A 156 -3.60 8.32 -7.23
N CYS A 157 -3.43 8.94 -6.05
CA CYS A 157 -4.52 9.06 -5.09
C CYS A 157 -4.44 10.31 -4.23
N CYS A 158 -5.57 10.62 -3.59
CA CYS A 158 -5.66 11.59 -2.50
C CYS A 158 -6.34 10.93 -1.30
N ALA A 159 -5.58 10.75 -0.21
CA ALA A 159 -6.11 10.16 1.02
C ALA A 159 -7.26 10.97 1.64
N LYS A 160 -7.26 12.31 1.47
CA LYS A 160 -8.31 13.19 2.02
C LYS A 160 -9.64 12.99 1.30
N THR A 161 -9.62 13.03 -0.03
CA THR A 161 -10.85 12.89 -0.83
C THR A 161 -11.27 11.44 -0.98
N GLY A 162 -10.31 10.50 -0.96
CA GLY A 162 -10.49 9.08 -1.25
C GLY A 162 -10.33 8.75 -2.74
N GLU A 163 -10.08 9.76 -3.58
CA GLU A 163 -9.86 9.58 -5.01
C GLU A 163 -8.66 8.66 -5.26
N GLY A 164 -8.80 7.74 -6.21
CA GLY A 164 -7.75 6.80 -6.62
C GLY A 164 -7.58 5.58 -5.70
N LEU A 165 -8.01 5.63 -4.44
CA LEU A 165 -7.79 4.54 -3.48
C LEU A 165 -8.47 3.24 -3.93
N TYR A 166 -9.76 3.32 -4.29
CA TYR A 166 -10.51 2.13 -4.71
C TYR A 166 -10.00 1.55 -6.03
N GLN A 167 -9.53 2.39 -6.96
CA GLN A 167 -8.92 1.95 -8.22
C GLN A 167 -7.66 1.11 -7.97
N GLY A 168 -6.79 1.57 -7.06
CA GLY A 168 -5.59 0.82 -6.66
C GLY A 168 -5.95 -0.50 -5.96
N LEU A 169 -6.94 -0.48 -5.07
CA LEU A 169 -7.42 -1.69 -4.39
C LEU A 169 -8.09 -2.68 -5.35
N ASP A 170 -8.81 -2.20 -6.35
CA ASP A 170 -9.41 -3.06 -7.36
C ASP A 170 -8.35 -3.72 -8.25
N TRP A 171 -7.28 -3.00 -8.62
CA TRP A 171 -6.12 -3.62 -9.27
C TRP A 171 -5.52 -4.72 -8.39
N LEU A 172 -5.29 -4.43 -7.11
CA LEU A 172 -4.69 -5.38 -6.19
C LEU A 172 -5.57 -6.62 -5.99
N SER A 173 -6.89 -6.42 -5.85
CA SER A 173 -7.87 -7.51 -5.79
C SER A 173 -7.81 -8.42 -7.01
N GLN A 174 -7.66 -7.85 -8.21
CA GLN A 174 -7.51 -8.63 -9.45
C GLN A 174 -6.21 -9.45 -9.46
N GLN A 175 -5.09 -8.89 -8.99
CA GLN A 175 -3.82 -9.63 -8.91
C GLN A 175 -3.93 -10.82 -7.93
N LEU A 176 -4.57 -10.61 -6.79
CA LEU A 176 -4.73 -11.63 -5.75
C LEU A 176 -5.66 -12.77 -6.20
N LYS A 177 -6.73 -12.45 -6.96
CA LYS A 177 -7.61 -13.46 -7.58
C LYS A 177 -6.85 -14.34 -8.57
N ARG A 178 -6.00 -13.76 -9.43
CA ARG A 178 -5.18 -14.51 -10.40
C ARG A 178 -4.24 -15.51 -9.73
N LYS A 179 -3.66 -15.15 -8.57
CA LYS A 179 -2.80 -16.06 -7.80
C LYS A 179 -3.56 -17.19 -7.11
N GLY A 180 -4.83 -16.99 -6.76
CA GLY A 180 -5.66 -18.02 -6.11
C GLY A 180 -6.23 -19.08 -7.04
N ASN A 181 -6.17 -18.87 -8.37
CA ASN A 181 -6.65 -19.81 -9.39
C ASN A 181 -5.52 -20.65 -10.01
N LYS A 182 -4.30 -20.58 -9.45
CA LYS A 182 -3.20 -21.49 -9.74
C LYS A 182 -3.07 -22.47 -8.59
#